data_AF-A0A191UWU4-F1
#
_entry.id   AF-A0A191UWU4-F1
#
_cell.length_a   1.000
_cell.length_b   1.000
_cell.length_c   1.000
_cell.angle_alpha   90.00
_cell.angle_beta   90.00
_cell.angle_gamma   90.00
#
_symmetry.space_group_name_H-M   'P 1'
#
loop_
_entity.id
_entity.type
_entity.pdbx_description
1 polymer ?
#
loop_
_entity_poly.entity_id
_entity_poly.type
_entity_poly.pdbx_seq_one_letter_code
_entity_poly.pdbx_strand_id
1 'polypeptide(L)'
;MTPEQIREQYNRKIEKIRGREDLTPQAKQVAMARAHQTAAEQIAAVREADQRQYEQRRQTLEKRLFGNRELSGTDALSARDARERAAQYTHPDEALKAYQRAQRDGDKDMMRALGSMAADQAALPVLGQAWYGLVEAHAAATPGYAGNLEELRGLHNPDDFRATTYVTPDVPSELGRMSPQQVASLADSPMTVYGNDAPEAA
;
A
#
# COMPACT_ATOMS: atom_id res chain seq x y z
N MET A 1 11.63 -11.75 3.40
CA MET A 1 12.86 -10.96 3.64
C MET A 1 12.44 -9.53 3.85
N THR A 2 12.86 -8.87 4.94
CA THR A 2 12.43 -7.49 5.23
C THR A 2 13.32 -6.47 4.53
N PRO A 3 12.87 -5.21 4.33
CA PRO A 3 13.71 -4.15 3.79
C PRO A 3 15.02 -3.95 4.57
N GLU A 4 15.00 -4.09 5.90
CA GLU A 4 16.19 -4.00 6.75
C GLU A 4 17.19 -5.12 6.43
N GLN A 5 16.71 -6.35 6.28
CA GLN A 5 17.55 -7.49 5.91
C GLN A 5 18.18 -7.31 4.52
N ILE A 6 17.44 -6.70 3.58
CA ILE A 6 17.96 -6.37 2.24
C ILE A 6 19.09 -5.34 2.36
N ARG A 7 18.90 -4.26 3.14
CA ARG A 7 19.95 -3.25 3.39
C ARG A 7 21.19 -3.84 4.06
N GLU A 8 21.02 -4.71 5.05
CA GLU A 8 22.15 -5.39 5.68
C GLU A 8 22.91 -6.30 4.71
N GLN A 9 22.19 -7.08 3.90
CA GLN A 9 22.82 -7.93 2.88
C GLN A 9 23.55 -7.10 1.83
N TYR A 10 22.94 -6.00 1.41
CA TYR A 10 23.54 -5.02 0.51
C TYR A 10 24.86 -4.48 1.09
N ASN A 11 24.84 -3.97 2.32
CA ASN A 11 26.05 -3.43 2.98
C ASN A 11 27.16 -4.49 3.07
N ARG A 12 26.81 -5.74 3.44
CA ARG A 12 27.77 -6.85 3.45
C ARG A 12 28.33 -7.14 2.04
N LYS A 13 27.53 -7.03 0.99
CA LYS A 13 27.97 -7.24 -0.39
C LYS A 13 28.92 -6.13 -0.85
N ILE A 14 28.64 -4.88 -0.49
CA ILE A 14 29.52 -3.74 -0.78
C ILE A 14 30.89 -3.92 -0.10
N GLU A 15 30.93 -4.29 1.18
CA GLU A 15 32.20 -4.54 1.89
C GLU A 15 33.02 -5.67 1.24
N LYS A 16 32.35 -6.75 0.81
CA LYS A 16 33.02 -7.82 0.06
C LYS A 16 33.61 -7.31 -1.24
N ILE A 17 32.89 -6.47 -2.00
CA ILE A 17 33.39 -5.91 -3.26
C ILE A 17 34.58 -4.96 -3.01
N ARG A 18 34.56 -4.18 -1.91
CA ARG A 18 35.68 -3.31 -1.51
C ARG A 18 36.95 -4.11 -1.29
N GLY A 19 36.85 -5.22 -0.55
CA GLY A 19 37.97 -6.09 -0.19
C GLY A 19 38.52 -6.97 -1.31
N ARG A 20 37.90 -7.00 -2.49
CA ARG A 20 38.38 -7.78 -3.64
C ARG A 20 39.59 -7.12 -4.29
N GLU A 21 40.76 -7.76 -4.22
CA GLU A 21 41.99 -7.25 -4.85
C GLU A 21 42.08 -7.59 -6.35
N ASP A 22 41.32 -8.59 -6.78
CA ASP A 22 41.25 -9.06 -8.17
C ASP A 22 40.44 -8.16 -9.10
N LEU A 23 39.69 -7.19 -8.54
CA LEU A 23 38.87 -6.26 -9.31
C LEU A 23 39.58 -4.91 -9.53
N THR A 24 39.58 -4.45 -10.77
CA THR A 24 39.97 -3.07 -11.10
C THR A 24 39.01 -2.06 -10.47
N PRO A 25 39.41 -0.79 -10.28
CA PRO A 25 38.53 0.25 -9.76
C PRO A 25 37.22 0.36 -10.54
N GLN A 26 37.27 0.29 -11.88
CA GLN A 26 36.06 0.33 -12.72
C GLN A 26 35.18 -0.91 -12.51
N ALA A 27 35.77 -2.11 -12.42
CA ALA A 27 35.01 -3.33 -12.18
C ALA A 27 34.33 -3.34 -10.80
N LYS A 28 34.97 -2.75 -9.78
CA LYS A 28 34.34 -2.54 -8.46
C LYS A 28 33.12 -1.63 -8.56
N GLN A 29 33.22 -0.51 -9.30
CA GLN A 29 32.09 0.39 -9.49
C GLN A 29 30.91 -0.32 -10.18
N VAL A 30 31.15 -1.08 -11.25
CA VAL A 30 30.09 -1.86 -11.92
C VAL A 30 29.48 -2.90 -10.97
N ALA A 31 30.31 -3.62 -10.20
CA ALA A 31 29.82 -4.60 -9.25
C ALA A 31 28.96 -3.97 -8.13
N MET A 32 29.38 -2.81 -7.61
CA MET A 32 28.63 -2.06 -6.60
C MET A 32 27.31 -1.51 -7.16
N ALA A 33 27.33 -1.02 -8.41
CA ALA A 33 26.12 -0.55 -9.09
C ALA A 33 25.10 -1.68 -9.29
N ARG A 34 25.55 -2.87 -9.73
CA ARG A 34 24.68 -4.06 -9.82
C ARG A 34 24.13 -4.48 -8.46
N ALA A 35 24.96 -4.50 -7.42
CA ALA A 35 24.52 -4.81 -6.07
C ALA A 35 23.45 -3.81 -5.56
N HIS A 36 23.61 -2.52 -5.88
CA HIS A 36 22.65 -1.48 -5.54
C HIS A 36 21.33 -1.66 -6.28
N GLN A 37 21.38 -1.88 -7.60
CA GLN A 37 20.20 -2.16 -8.41
C GLN A 37 19.42 -3.38 -7.90
N THR A 38 20.10 -4.51 -7.65
CA THR A 38 19.44 -5.71 -7.10
C THR A 38 18.77 -5.42 -5.76
N ALA A 39 19.42 -4.66 -4.86
CA ALA A 39 18.83 -4.31 -3.57
C ALA A 39 17.60 -3.39 -3.73
N ALA A 40 17.68 -2.43 -4.66
CA ALA A 40 16.56 -1.53 -4.97
C ALA A 40 15.35 -2.30 -5.55
N GLU A 41 15.58 -3.24 -6.48
CA GLU A 41 14.56 -4.11 -7.05
C GLU A 41 13.91 -5.01 -5.98
N GLN A 42 14.71 -5.58 -5.08
CA GLN A 42 14.20 -6.39 -3.98
C GLN A 42 13.31 -5.58 -3.03
N ILE A 43 13.71 -4.36 -2.67
CA ILE A 43 12.89 -3.47 -1.82
C ILE A 43 11.60 -3.07 -2.54
N ALA A 44 11.67 -2.75 -3.83
CA ALA A 44 10.49 -2.44 -4.64
C ALA A 44 9.52 -3.64 -4.70
N ALA A 45 10.03 -4.86 -4.91
CA ALA A 45 9.22 -6.07 -4.92
C ALA A 45 8.53 -6.34 -3.57
N VAL A 46 9.22 -6.09 -2.44
CA VAL A 46 8.63 -6.19 -1.11
C VAL A 46 7.52 -5.14 -0.95
N ARG A 47 7.77 -3.88 -1.32
CA ARG A 47 6.76 -2.81 -1.28
C ARG A 47 5.52 -3.17 -2.08
N GLU A 48 5.68 -3.67 -3.31
CA GLU A 48 4.54 -4.09 -4.14
C GLU A 48 3.78 -5.28 -3.52
N ALA A 49 4.48 -6.23 -2.90
CA ALA A 49 3.84 -7.34 -2.22
C ALA A 49 3.01 -6.87 -1.03
N ASP A 50 3.57 -5.97 -0.22
CA ASP A 50 2.89 -5.40 0.94
C ASP A 50 1.71 -4.51 0.50
N GLN A 51 1.85 -3.77 -0.61
CA GLN A 51 0.76 -3.00 -1.20
C GLN A 51 -0.40 -3.91 -1.64
N ARG A 52 -0.10 -5.02 -2.32
CA ARG A 52 -1.13 -6.00 -2.70
C ARG A 52 -1.82 -6.60 -1.47
N GLN A 53 -1.07 -6.91 -0.41
CA GLN A 53 -1.65 -7.43 0.83
C GLN A 53 -2.53 -6.39 1.52
N TYR A 54 -2.08 -5.14 1.58
CA TYR A 54 -2.86 -4.01 2.10
C TYR A 54 -4.18 -3.85 1.34
N GLU A 55 -4.14 -3.80 0.00
CA GLU A 55 -5.32 -3.67 -0.83
C GLU A 55 -6.29 -4.84 -0.67
N GLN A 56 -5.79 -6.07 -0.65
CA GLN A 56 -6.62 -7.27 -0.44
C GLN A 56 -7.28 -7.25 0.94
N ARG A 57 -6.54 -6.87 1.99
CA ARG A 57 -7.07 -6.82 3.35
C ARG A 57 -8.10 -5.71 3.48
N ARG A 58 -7.81 -4.54 2.95
CA ARG A 58 -8.73 -3.40 2.86
C ARG A 58 -10.02 -3.78 2.13
N GLN A 59 -9.94 -4.35 0.93
CA GLN A 59 -11.11 -4.81 0.17
C GLN A 59 -11.92 -5.87 0.94
N THR A 60 -11.25 -6.79 1.65
CA THR A 60 -11.93 -7.80 2.48
C THR A 60 -12.69 -7.16 3.63
N LEU A 61 -12.08 -6.19 4.32
CA LEU A 61 -12.71 -5.45 5.41
C LEU A 61 -13.86 -4.59 4.90
N GLU A 62 -13.66 -3.84 3.82
CA GLU A 62 -14.70 -3.05 3.16
C GLU A 62 -15.87 -3.94 2.71
N LYS A 63 -15.62 -5.12 2.13
CA LYS A 63 -16.68 -6.07 1.78
C LYS A 63 -17.43 -6.59 3.01
N ARG A 64 -16.76 -6.77 4.15
CA ARG A 64 -17.42 -7.20 5.40
C ARG A 64 -18.23 -6.07 6.05
N LEU A 65 -17.75 -4.85 5.93
CA LEU A 65 -18.37 -3.65 6.49
C LEU A 65 -19.57 -3.21 5.63
N PHE A 66 -19.38 -3.13 4.31
CA PHE A 66 -20.28 -2.45 3.38
C PHE A 66 -20.85 -3.37 2.30
N GLY A 67 -20.26 -4.54 2.11
CA GLY A 67 -20.70 -5.49 1.10
C GLY A 67 -22.06 -6.09 1.46
N ASN A 68 -22.86 -6.33 0.43
CA ASN A 68 -24.14 -7.01 0.60
C ASN A 68 -23.91 -8.52 0.77
N ARG A 69 -24.61 -9.13 1.72
CA ARG A 69 -24.78 -10.60 1.73
C ARG A 69 -25.57 -11.00 0.47
N GLU A 70 -25.29 -12.19 -0.05
CA GLU A 70 -25.87 -12.79 -1.26
C GLU A 70 -27.24 -12.18 -1.61
N LEU A 71 -27.25 -11.29 -2.59
CA LEU A 71 -28.46 -10.59 -3.01
C LEU A 71 -29.21 -11.50 -3.99
N SER A 72 -30.48 -11.76 -3.72
CA SER A 72 -31.38 -12.24 -4.76
C SER A 72 -31.67 -11.09 -5.75
N GLY A 73 -32.21 -11.39 -6.94
CA GLY A 73 -32.33 -10.40 -8.02
C GLY A 73 -33.05 -9.10 -7.65
N THR A 74 -34.05 -9.14 -6.76
CA THR A 74 -34.77 -7.94 -6.27
C THR A 74 -33.93 -7.12 -5.29
N ASP A 75 -33.18 -7.78 -4.41
CA ASP A 75 -32.34 -7.12 -3.41
C ASP A 75 -31.17 -6.36 -4.06
N ALA A 76 -30.70 -6.83 -5.22
CA ALA A 76 -29.64 -6.17 -5.98
C ALA A 76 -30.07 -4.80 -6.52
N LEU A 77 -31.33 -4.65 -6.95
CA LEU A 77 -31.87 -3.38 -7.44
C LEU A 77 -32.06 -2.38 -6.31
N SER A 78 -32.64 -2.80 -5.18
CA SER A 78 -32.80 -1.95 -3.99
C SER A 78 -31.47 -1.45 -3.45
N ALA A 79 -30.46 -2.33 -3.38
CA ALA A 79 -29.13 -1.91 -2.96
C ALA A 79 -28.46 -0.95 -3.95
N ARG A 80 -28.73 -1.08 -5.25
CA ARG A 80 -28.21 -0.14 -6.25
C ARG A 80 -28.83 1.24 -6.10
N ASP A 81 -30.16 1.31 -6.00
CA ASP A 81 -30.89 2.58 -5.78
C ASP A 81 -30.43 3.24 -4.46
N ALA A 82 -30.27 2.45 -3.40
CA ALA A 82 -29.73 2.95 -2.13
C ALA A 82 -28.33 3.58 -2.28
N ARG A 83 -27.43 2.97 -3.07
CA ARG A 83 -26.09 3.53 -3.35
C ARG A 83 -26.18 4.81 -4.18
N GLU A 84 -27.00 4.81 -5.22
CA GLU A 84 -27.19 5.99 -6.09
C GLU A 84 -27.77 7.17 -5.27
N ARG A 85 -28.70 6.91 -4.34
CA ARG A 85 -29.22 7.92 -3.42
C ARG A 85 -28.20 8.35 -2.37
N ALA A 86 -27.44 7.43 -1.79
CA ALA A 86 -26.40 7.75 -0.82
C ALA A 86 -25.34 8.68 -1.42
N ALA A 87 -24.97 8.48 -2.70
CA ALA A 87 -24.01 9.32 -3.41
C ALA A 87 -24.47 10.78 -3.62
N GLN A 88 -25.76 11.07 -3.45
CA GLN A 88 -26.29 12.44 -3.56
C GLN A 88 -26.02 13.27 -2.30
N TYR A 89 -25.71 12.63 -1.17
CA TYR A 89 -25.39 13.35 0.07
C TYR A 89 -23.93 13.77 0.07
N THR A 90 -23.70 15.07 -0.10
CA THR A 90 -22.37 15.69 -0.07
C THR A 90 -22.02 16.28 1.31
N HIS A 91 -23.03 16.48 2.17
CA HIS A 91 -22.87 17.06 3.49
C HIS A 91 -23.03 15.99 4.60
N PRO A 92 -22.06 15.87 5.52
CA PRO A 92 -22.08 14.86 6.57
C PRO A 92 -23.32 14.90 7.45
N ASP A 93 -23.79 16.09 7.83
CA ASP A 93 -24.96 16.25 8.70
C ASP A 93 -26.25 15.79 8.03
N GLU A 94 -26.38 16.02 6.73
CA GLU A 94 -27.54 15.57 5.94
C GLU A 94 -27.53 14.06 5.78
N ALA A 95 -26.36 13.50 5.46
CA ALA A 95 -26.16 12.06 5.38
C ALA A 95 -26.48 11.38 6.73
N LEU A 96 -26.06 11.97 7.86
CA LEU A 96 -26.34 11.43 9.20
C LEU A 96 -27.83 11.47 9.53
N LYS A 97 -28.54 12.55 9.18
CA LYS A 97 -30.00 12.63 9.34
C LYS A 97 -30.72 11.60 8.46
N ALA A 98 -30.26 11.39 7.23
CA ALA A 98 -30.79 10.35 6.35
C ALA A 98 -30.54 8.96 6.92
N TYR A 99 -29.35 8.73 7.47
CA TYR A 99 -28.98 7.46 8.13
C TYR A 99 -29.89 7.15 9.31
N GLN A 100 -30.10 8.12 10.21
CA GLN A 100 -31.01 7.96 11.35
C GLN A 100 -32.45 7.69 10.92
N ARG A 101 -32.89 8.24 9.79
CA ARG A 101 -34.21 7.99 9.22
C ARG A 101 -34.31 6.55 8.71
N ALA A 102 -33.35 6.12 7.90
CA ALA A 102 -33.24 4.74 7.42
C ALA A 102 -33.19 3.74 8.59
N GLN A 103 -32.48 4.07 9.67
CA GLN A 103 -32.43 3.26 10.88
C GLN A 103 -33.79 3.10 11.56
N ARG A 104 -34.58 4.18 11.66
CA ARG A 104 -35.95 4.13 12.21
C ARG A 104 -36.90 3.32 11.32
N ASP A 105 -36.71 3.44 10.00
CA ASP A 105 -37.55 2.76 9.00
C ASP A 105 -37.13 1.29 8.77
N GLY A 106 -35.99 0.88 9.33
CA GLY A 106 -35.44 -0.47 9.14
C GLY A 106 -34.83 -0.69 7.75
N ASP A 107 -34.55 0.37 7.00
CA ASP A 107 -33.97 0.31 5.65
C ASP A 107 -32.46 0.02 5.72
N LYS A 108 -32.15 -1.28 5.77
CA LYS A 108 -30.77 -1.78 5.90
C LYS A 108 -29.92 -1.48 4.67
N ASP A 109 -30.52 -1.35 3.49
CA ASP A 109 -29.77 -1.10 2.25
C ASP A 109 -29.34 0.36 2.19
N MET A 110 -30.22 1.29 2.57
CA MET A 110 -29.86 2.71 2.71
C MET A 110 -28.86 2.94 3.85
N MET A 111 -29.01 2.25 4.99
CA MET A 111 -28.03 2.32 6.07
C MET A 111 -26.62 1.88 5.62
N ARG A 112 -26.52 0.75 4.91
CA ARG A 112 -25.23 0.26 4.38
C ARG A 112 -24.64 1.20 3.34
N ALA A 113 -25.47 1.71 2.42
CA ALA A 113 -25.04 2.61 1.38
C ALA A 113 -24.46 3.92 1.94
N LEU A 114 -25.16 4.53 2.90
CA LEU A 114 -24.69 5.73 3.59
C LEU A 114 -23.43 5.45 4.42
N GLY A 115 -23.39 4.32 5.12
CA GLY A 115 -22.20 3.89 5.87
C GLY A 115 -20.97 3.71 5.00
N SER A 116 -21.12 3.06 3.83
CA SER A 116 -20.04 2.88 2.84
C SER A 116 -19.53 4.20 2.33
N MET A 117 -20.43 5.06 1.87
CA MET A 117 -20.08 6.37 1.35
C MET A 117 -19.36 7.22 2.42
N ALA A 118 -19.86 7.21 3.66
CA ALA A 118 -19.21 7.95 4.75
C ALA A 118 -17.81 7.41 5.07
N ALA A 119 -17.58 6.11 4.98
CA ALA A 119 -16.25 5.53 5.20
C ALA A 119 -15.26 5.91 4.09
N ASP A 120 -15.72 5.90 2.83
CA ASP A 120 -14.91 6.35 1.69
C ASP A 120 -14.52 7.83 1.85
N GLN A 121 -15.48 8.68 2.25
CA GLN A 121 -15.23 10.08 2.52
C GLN A 121 -14.32 10.30 3.74
N ALA A 122 -14.47 9.48 4.79
CA ALA A 122 -13.66 9.55 6.00
C ALA A 122 -12.18 9.20 5.76
N ALA A 123 -11.87 8.45 4.69
CA ALA A 123 -10.50 8.13 4.29
C ALA A 123 -9.77 9.31 3.62
N LEU A 124 -10.47 10.38 3.25
CA LEU A 124 -9.86 11.56 2.61
C LEU A 124 -9.10 12.42 3.64
N PRO A 125 -7.85 12.83 3.34
CA PRO A 125 -7.10 13.74 4.21
C PRO A 125 -7.84 15.06 4.40
N VAL A 126 -7.82 15.61 5.63
CA VAL A 126 -8.37 16.93 6.02
C VAL A 126 -9.90 17.01 6.02
N LEU A 127 -10.59 16.52 4.99
CA LEU A 127 -12.05 16.65 4.83
C LEU A 127 -12.84 15.46 5.40
N GLY A 128 -12.18 14.31 5.61
CA GLY A 128 -12.85 13.09 6.06
C GLY A 128 -13.34 13.10 7.51
N GLN A 129 -12.80 13.98 8.36
CA GLN A 129 -13.12 13.97 9.80
C GLN A 129 -14.61 14.15 10.09
N ALA A 130 -15.30 14.98 9.31
CA ALA A 130 -16.71 15.27 9.51
C ALA A 130 -17.62 14.06 9.25
N TRP A 131 -17.14 13.05 8.52
CA TRP A 131 -17.88 11.83 8.19
C TRP A 131 -17.79 10.75 9.28
N TYR A 132 -16.85 10.88 10.23
CA TYR A 132 -16.63 9.85 11.26
C TYR A 132 -17.87 9.59 12.14
N GLY A 133 -18.67 10.63 12.43
CA GLY A 133 -19.88 10.46 13.23
C GLY A 133 -20.88 9.49 12.60
N LEU A 134 -20.99 9.47 11.26
CA LEU A 134 -21.84 8.53 10.55
C LEU A 134 -21.23 7.13 10.55
N VAL A 135 -19.92 7.02 10.32
CA VAL A 135 -19.20 5.74 10.35
C VAL A 135 -19.35 5.07 11.72
N GLU A 136 -19.26 5.84 12.81
CA GLU A 136 -19.45 5.35 14.18
C GLU A 136 -20.89 4.95 14.47
N ALA A 137 -21.87 5.75 14.02
CA ALA A 137 -23.28 5.39 14.13
C ALA A 137 -23.58 4.07 13.40
N HIS A 138 -22.98 3.86 12.22
CA HIS A 138 -23.14 2.62 11.47
C HIS A 138 -22.45 1.43 12.13
N ALA A 139 -21.27 1.64 12.72
CA ALA A 139 -20.55 0.63 13.47
C ALA A 139 -21.30 0.17 14.71
N ALA A 140 -21.88 1.10 15.48
CA ALA A 140 -22.67 0.78 16.66
C ALA A 140 -23.93 -0.04 16.33
N ALA A 141 -24.52 0.19 15.14
CA ALA A 141 -25.71 -0.52 14.69
C ALA A 141 -25.43 -1.89 14.06
N THR A 142 -24.17 -2.25 13.77
CA THR A 142 -23.83 -3.44 12.99
C THR A 142 -22.93 -4.41 13.78
N PRO A 143 -23.41 -5.63 14.12
CA PRO A 143 -22.60 -6.61 14.84
C PRO A 143 -21.31 -7.00 14.08
N GLY A 144 -20.18 -7.05 14.79
CA GLY A 144 -18.86 -7.39 14.22
C GLY A 144 -18.20 -6.26 13.42
N TYR A 145 -18.82 -5.09 13.34
CA TYR A 145 -18.35 -3.96 12.56
C TYR A 145 -17.26 -3.14 13.27
N ALA A 146 -17.37 -2.97 14.59
CA ALA A 146 -16.39 -2.20 15.37
C ALA A 146 -14.95 -2.72 15.21
N GLY A 147 -14.75 -4.04 15.31
CA GLY A 147 -13.42 -4.65 15.12
C GLY A 147 -12.90 -4.56 13.68
N ASN A 148 -13.77 -4.74 12.68
CA ASN A 148 -13.38 -4.58 11.27
C ASN A 148 -13.03 -3.12 10.94
N LEU A 149 -13.74 -2.15 11.52
CA LEU A 149 -13.48 -0.72 11.35
C LEU A 149 -12.18 -0.31 12.06
N GLU A 150 -11.95 -0.79 13.28
CA GLU A 150 -10.72 -0.57 14.01
C GLU A 150 -9.52 -1.12 13.24
N GLU A 151 -9.64 -2.34 12.69
CA GLU A 151 -8.61 -2.91 11.84
C GLU A 151 -8.40 -2.08 10.56
N LEU A 152 -9.48 -1.67 9.88
CA LEU A 152 -9.40 -0.84 8.67
C LEU A 152 -8.69 0.49 8.96
N ARG A 153 -8.98 1.14 10.10
CA ARG A 153 -8.32 2.36 10.55
C ARG A 153 -6.84 2.14 10.92
N GLY A 154 -6.50 0.94 11.41
CA GLY A 154 -5.14 0.54 11.75
C GLY A 154 -4.30 0.07 10.56
N LEU A 155 -4.90 -0.14 9.39
CA LEU A 155 -4.15 -0.54 8.19
C LEU A 155 -3.23 0.61 7.76
N HIS A 156 -1.93 0.32 7.73
CA HIS A 156 -0.92 1.27 7.27
C HIS A 156 -0.73 1.11 5.76
N ASN A 157 -0.87 2.20 5.01
CA ASN A 157 -0.63 2.20 3.57
C ASN A 157 0.88 2.18 3.30
N PRO A 158 1.41 1.14 2.61
CA PRO A 158 2.82 1.08 2.22
C PRO A 158 3.31 2.27 1.37
N ASP A 159 2.38 2.92 0.64
CA ASP A 159 2.65 4.10 -0.19
C ASP A 159 2.54 5.43 0.55
N ASP A 160 2.32 5.42 1.87
CA ASP A 160 2.38 6.65 2.66
C ASP A 160 3.77 7.29 2.50
N PHE A 161 3.81 8.54 2.03
CA PHE A 161 5.05 9.28 1.80
C PHE A 161 5.88 9.46 3.08
N ARG A 162 5.27 9.26 4.26
CA ARG A 162 5.94 9.28 5.56
C ARG A 162 6.59 7.93 5.92
N ALA A 163 6.26 6.85 5.22
CA ALA A 163 6.80 5.54 5.49
C ALA A 163 8.26 5.45 5.02
N THR A 164 9.21 5.39 5.96
CA THR A 164 10.64 5.24 5.66
C THR A 164 11.05 3.78 5.42
N THR A 165 10.10 2.84 5.58
CA THR A 165 10.35 1.39 5.53
C THR A 165 10.91 0.92 4.19
N TYR A 166 10.48 1.50 3.07
CA TYR A 166 10.88 1.07 1.73
C TYR A 166 11.92 1.99 1.08
N VAL A 167 12.64 2.78 1.88
CA VAL A 167 13.75 3.61 1.37
C VAL A 167 14.86 2.69 0.87
N THR A 168 15.28 2.91 -0.38
CA THR A 168 16.40 2.23 -1.01
C THR A 168 17.70 2.52 -0.26
N PRO A 169 18.66 1.57 -0.24
CA PRO A 169 19.94 1.81 0.43
C PRO A 169 20.70 2.96 -0.24
N ASP A 170 21.51 3.65 0.57
CA ASP A 170 22.36 4.73 0.10
C ASP A 170 23.34 4.24 -0.98
N VAL A 171 23.58 5.10 -1.96
CA VAL A 171 24.57 4.84 -3.01
C VAL A 171 25.98 4.90 -2.37
N PRO A 172 26.88 3.94 -2.64
CA PRO A 172 28.22 3.95 -2.08
C PRO A 172 29.02 5.14 -2.58
N SER A 173 29.87 5.69 -1.71
CA SER A 173 30.76 6.83 -2.03
C SER A 173 31.62 6.62 -3.28
N GLU A 174 31.96 5.37 -3.62
CA GLU A 174 32.76 4.97 -4.77
C GLU A 174 32.06 5.18 -6.11
N LEU A 175 30.73 5.24 -6.10
CA LEU A 175 29.92 5.65 -7.24
C LEU A 175 29.78 7.19 -7.31
N GLY A 176 30.37 7.92 -6.35
CA GLY A 176 30.44 9.37 -6.35
C GLY A 176 29.06 10.04 -6.29
N ARG A 177 28.91 11.15 -7.04
CA ARG A 177 27.64 11.88 -7.16
C ARG A 177 26.74 11.35 -8.29
N MET A 178 26.88 10.08 -8.65
CA MET A 178 26.05 9.50 -9.71
C MET A 178 24.58 9.54 -9.30
N SER A 179 23.73 9.97 -10.23
CA SER A 179 22.27 9.88 -10.06
C SER A 179 21.83 8.40 -10.11
N PRO A 180 20.66 8.05 -9.57
CA PRO A 180 20.13 6.68 -9.66
C PRO A 180 20.08 6.14 -11.09
N GLN A 181 19.78 6.99 -12.08
CA GLN A 181 19.79 6.63 -13.50
C GLN A 181 21.19 6.30 -14.02
N GLN A 182 22.21 7.04 -13.56
CA GLN A 182 23.60 6.76 -13.92
C GLN A 182 24.10 5.46 -13.28
N VAL A 183 23.69 5.18 -12.03
CA VAL A 183 23.98 3.91 -11.37
C VAL A 183 23.34 2.73 -12.11
N ALA A 184 22.08 2.85 -12.53
CA ALA A 184 21.41 1.83 -13.34
C ALA A 184 22.12 1.60 -14.69
N SER A 185 22.45 2.69 -15.40
CA SER A 185 23.20 2.57 -16.67
C SER A 185 24.57 1.92 -16.50
N LEU A 186 25.24 2.13 -15.36
CA LEU A 186 26.52 1.50 -15.05
C LEU A 186 26.35 0.02 -14.71
N ALA A 187 25.28 -0.35 -14.01
CA ALA A 187 24.94 -1.72 -13.69
C ALA A 187 24.64 -2.55 -14.96
N ASP A 188 23.96 -1.95 -15.93
CA ASP A 188 23.66 -2.52 -17.25
C ASP A 188 24.86 -2.57 -18.21
N SER A 189 26.03 -2.04 -17.80
CA SER A 189 27.23 -2.06 -18.63
C SER A 189 27.61 -3.50 -19.02
N PRO A 190 27.98 -3.76 -20.30
CA PRO A 190 28.40 -5.08 -20.76
C PRO A 190 29.76 -5.52 -20.19
N MET A 191 30.37 -4.73 -19.30
CA MET A 191 31.61 -5.09 -18.63
C MET A 191 31.43 -6.38 -17.82
N THR A 192 32.17 -7.42 -18.22
CA THR A 192 32.24 -8.68 -17.48
C THR A 192 33.08 -8.47 -16.22
N VAL A 193 32.44 -8.56 -15.06
CA VAL A 193 33.13 -8.58 -13.76
C VAL A 193 33.47 -10.05 -13.49
N TYR A 194 34.73 -10.44 -13.70
CA TYR A 194 35.18 -11.81 -13.44
C TYR A 194 35.18 -12.12 -11.93
N GLY A 195 34.84 -13.35 -11.56
CA GLY A 195 34.66 -13.85 -10.18
C GLY A 195 33.20 -14.28 -9.91
N ASN A 196 32.99 -15.14 -8.90
CA ASN A 196 31.83 -16.02 -8.62
C ASN A 196 30.38 -15.45 -8.68
N ASP A 197 30.16 -14.21 -9.10
CA ASP A 197 28.84 -13.59 -9.34
C ASP A 197 28.57 -13.33 -10.85
N ALA A 198 29.29 -13.99 -11.76
CA ALA A 198 28.89 -13.99 -13.18
C ALA A 198 27.46 -14.55 -13.27
N PRO A 199 26.52 -13.88 -13.99
CA PRO A 199 25.23 -14.50 -14.26
C PRO A 199 25.51 -15.83 -14.93
N GLU A 200 25.00 -16.93 -14.36
CA GLU A 200 25.03 -18.22 -15.02
C GLU A 200 24.50 -17.99 -16.44
N ALA A 201 25.35 -18.23 -17.43
CA ALA A 201 24.93 -18.18 -18.82
C ALA A 201 23.80 -19.21 -19.00
N ALA A 202 22.67 -18.73 -19.50
CA ALA A 202 21.48 -19.52 -19.77
C ALA A 202 21.75 -20.70 -20.71
#